data_AF-X1GJW2-F1
#
_entry.id   AF-X1GJW2-F1
#
_cell.length_a   1.000
_cell.length_b   1.000
_cell.length_c   1.000
_cell.angle_alpha   90.00
_cell.angle_beta   90.00
_cell.angle_gamma   90.00
#
_symmetry.space_group_name_H-M   'P 1'
#
loop_
_entity.id
_entity.type
_entity.pdbx_description
1 polymer ?
#
loop_
_entity_poly.entity_id
_entity_poly.type
_entity_poly.pdbx_seq_one_letter_code
_entity_poly.pdbx_strand_id
1 'polypeptide(L)'
;EEFFPKFEVHLEINNNTRILFSGKFGIGKTYFLNEFFENKKENYEAFHLFPVNYQITSNENIIEFLKYDILVELLKKNKNIIQKNDYGNLIDLQRLLYLWGRDNFAEIFKTGISLIPKLGRPLKDIIGLTENFWNFKKEMEAGEQDPVDKFLREIRKKNISETDPISELLKQKIEKQKKKKQSVLILDDLERVDPEHIFRIINIFFAHLDSRNKEIPNKFYFDKIILVADVQNLKSIFHYKYGEQTDFNGYFDKFFSVEVFQFKNEEIITKVIDQIIS
;
A
#
# COMPACT_ATOMS: atom_id res chain seq x y z
N GLU A 1 -20.81 -22.54 -1.26
CA GLU A 1 -20.22 -22.57 0.11
C GLU A 1 -19.53 -21.25 0.32
N GLU A 2 -19.93 -20.51 1.35
CA GLU A 2 -19.60 -19.09 1.51
C GLU A 2 -18.11 -18.79 1.26
N PHE A 3 -17.84 -17.83 0.38
CA PHE A 3 -16.47 -17.42 0.02
C PHE A 3 -15.66 -16.89 1.20
N PHE A 4 -16.34 -16.41 2.25
CA PHE A 4 -15.72 -15.96 3.50
C PHE A 4 -14.95 -17.10 4.20
N PRO A 5 -15.59 -18.25 4.55
CA PRO A 5 -14.87 -19.41 5.06
C PRO A 5 -13.70 -19.87 4.21
N LYS A 6 -13.85 -19.93 2.87
CA LYS A 6 -12.77 -20.37 1.98
C LYS A 6 -11.57 -19.43 2.01
N PHE A 7 -11.82 -18.13 1.97
CA PHE A 7 -10.75 -17.14 2.04
C PHE A 7 -10.11 -17.08 3.44
N GLU A 8 -10.89 -17.25 4.50
CA GLU A 8 -10.38 -17.34 5.87
C GLU A 8 -9.45 -18.54 6.05
N VAL A 9 -9.86 -19.73 5.63
CA VAL A 9 -9.01 -20.93 5.65
C VAL A 9 -7.72 -20.68 4.86
N HIS A 10 -7.82 -20.04 3.69
CA HIS A 10 -6.65 -19.72 2.87
C HIS A 10 -5.71 -18.73 3.59
N LEU A 11 -6.25 -17.71 4.26
CA LEU A 11 -5.48 -16.75 5.06
C LEU A 11 -4.78 -17.43 6.25
N GLU A 12 -5.38 -18.45 6.85
CA GLU A 12 -4.87 -19.14 8.04
C GLU A 12 -3.82 -20.22 7.73
N ILE A 13 -3.55 -20.52 6.46
CA ILE A 13 -2.49 -21.46 6.08
C ILE A 13 -1.15 -21.02 6.68
N ASN A 14 -0.47 -21.94 7.36
CA ASN A 14 0.84 -21.68 7.97
C ASN A 14 1.83 -21.12 6.95
N ASN A 15 2.54 -20.05 7.32
CA ASN A 15 3.48 -19.32 6.47
C ASN A 15 2.87 -18.68 5.20
N ASN A 16 1.54 -18.59 5.09
CA ASN A 16 0.89 -17.85 4.01
C ASN A 16 0.90 -16.34 4.30
N THR A 17 2.07 -15.73 4.09
CA THR A 17 2.34 -14.30 4.33
C THR A 17 2.21 -13.45 3.08
N ARG A 18 2.28 -14.04 1.88
CA ARG A 18 2.10 -13.35 0.60
C ARG A 18 1.05 -14.08 -0.19
N ILE A 19 -0.05 -13.39 -0.45
CA ILE A 19 -1.26 -13.96 -1.01
C ILE A 19 -1.53 -13.25 -2.31
N LEU A 20 -1.74 -14.03 -3.37
CA LEU A 20 -2.26 -13.51 -4.62
C LEU A 20 -3.75 -13.78 -4.67
N PHE A 21 -4.55 -12.72 -4.55
CA PHE A 21 -6.00 -12.77 -4.67
C PHE A 21 -6.39 -12.47 -6.12
N SER A 22 -6.73 -13.53 -6.85
CA SER A 22 -6.99 -13.50 -8.29
C SER A 22 -8.48 -13.43 -8.57
N GLY A 23 -8.91 -12.54 -9.47
CA GLY A 23 -10.28 -12.54 -9.99
C GLY A 23 -10.42 -11.59 -11.17
N LYS A 24 -11.37 -11.89 -12.06
CA LYS A 24 -11.60 -11.08 -13.28
C LYS A 24 -11.80 -9.61 -12.96
N PHE A 25 -11.43 -8.72 -13.89
CA PHE A 25 -11.72 -7.30 -13.72
C PHE A 25 -13.23 -7.06 -13.52
N GLY A 26 -13.60 -6.17 -12.58
CA GLY A 26 -14.99 -5.83 -12.28
C GLY A 26 -15.80 -6.89 -11.50
N ILE A 27 -15.20 -8.02 -11.12
CA ILE A 27 -15.90 -9.12 -10.43
C ILE A 27 -16.26 -8.84 -8.96
N GLY A 28 -15.89 -7.68 -8.41
CA GLY A 28 -16.19 -7.31 -7.02
C GLY A 28 -15.10 -7.66 -6.00
N LYS A 29 -13.84 -7.85 -6.41
CA LYS A 29 -12.70 -8.16 -5.52
C LYS A 29 -12.57 -7.17 -4.35
N THR A 30 -12.55 -5.88 -4.67
CA THR A 30 -12.44 -4.79 -3.69
C THR A 30 -13.59 -4.80 -2.69
N TYR A 31 -14.82 -5.02 -3.16
CA TYR A 31 -16.00 -5.12 -2.31
C TYR A 31 -15.88 -6.32 -1.35
N PHE A 32 -15.56 -7.50 -1.88
CA PHE A 32 -15.37 -8.70 -1.08
C PHE A 32 -14.31 -8.51 0.01
N LEU A 33 -13.13 -7.99 -0.34
CA LEU A 33 -12.04 -7.81 0.62
C LEU A 33 -12.40 -6.78 1.70
N ASN A 34 -13.07 -5.68 1.33
CA ASN A 34 -13.55 -4.70 2.30
C ASN A 34 -14.54 -5.30 3.30
N GLU A 35 -15.57 -6.00 2.80
CA GLU A 35 -16.56 -6.69 3.64
C GLU A 35 -15.91 -7.77 4.51
N PHE A 36 -14.97 -8.54 3.95
CA PHE A 36 -14.24 -9.58 4.69
C PHE A 36 -13.46 -9.01 5.88
N PHE A 37 -12.63 -7.99 5.64
CA PHE A 37 -11.79 -7.42 6.70
C PHE A 37 -12.58 -6.56 7.68
N GLU A 38 -13.72 -5.98 7.29
CA GLU A 38 -14.63 -5.33 8.25
C GLU A 38 -15.26 -6.37 9.20
N ASN A 39 -15.73 -7.50 8.66
CA ASN A 39 -16.28 -8.60 9.46
C ASN A 39 -15.23 -9.29 10.36
N LYS A 40 -13.95 -9.23 9.97
CA LYS A 40 -12.83 -9.82 10.72
C LYS A 40 -11.93 -8.78 11.40
N LYS A 41 -12.45 -7.57 11.66
CA LYS A 41 -11.71 -6.46 12.27
C LYS A 41 -11.19 -6.74 13.68
N GLU A 42 -11.71 -7.75 14.37
CA GLU A 42 -11.19 -8.18 15.67
C GLU A 42 -9.87 -8.96 15.54
N ASN A 43 -9.68 -9.64 14.41
CA ASN A 43 -8.51 -10.49 14.14
C ASN A 43 -7.47 -9.79 13.27
N TYR A 44 -7.91 -8.90 12.37
CA TYR A 44 -7.06 -8.25 11.38
C TYR A 44 -7.13 -6.73 11.43
N GLU A 45 -6.00 -6.10 11.11
CA GLU A 45 -5.90 -4.67 10.83
C GLU A 45 -5.45 -4.48 9.37
N ALA A 46 -6.42 -4.28 8.48
CA ALA A 46 -6.18 -4.21 7.04
C ALA A 46 -5.88 -2.79 6.55
N PHE A 47 -4.86 -2.63 5.71
CA PHE A 47 -4.42 -1.39 5.07
C PHE A 47 -4.63 -1.55 3.57
N HIS A 48 -5.65 -0.87 3.02
CA HIS A 48 -6.08 -1.09 1.65
C HIS A 48 -5.59 0.04 0.73
N LEU A 49 -4.63 -0.27 -0.14
CA LEU A 49 -3.98 0.68 -1.04
C LEU A 49 -4.30 0.39 -2.50
N PHE A 50 -4.31 1.44 -3.31
CA PHE A 50 -4.59 1.39 -4.75
C PHE A 50 -3.41 2.00 -5.53
N PRO A 51 -2.30 1.25 -5.72
CA PRO A 51 -1.06 1.75 -6.33
C PRO A 51 -1.12 2.01 -7.85
N VAL A 52 -2.31 2.30 -8.40
CA VAL A 52 -2.53 2.54 -9.85
C VAL A 52 -1.64 3.67 -10.37
N ASN A 53 -1.48 4.72 -9.58
CA ASN A 53 -0.75 5.92 -9.97
C ASN A 53 0.77 5.80 -9.83
N TYR A 54 1.30 4.63 -9.49
CA TYR A 54 2.74 4.46 -9.36
C TYR A 54 3.40 4.31 -10.73
N GLN A 55 2.61 4.09 -11.78
CA GLN A 55 3.07 3.94 -13.16
C GLN A 55 3.83 5.17 -13.67
N ILE A 56 3.47 6.37 -13.20
CA ILE A 56 4.07 7.64 -13.63
C ILE A 56 5.35 8.02 -12.88
N THR A 57 5.90 7.11 -12.06
CA THR A 57 7.08 7.39 -11.25
C THR A 57 8.32 6.60 -11.65
N SER A 58 9.48 7.12 -11.26
CA SER A 58 10.77 6.43 -11.34
C SER A 58 10.82 5.26 -10.36
N ASN A 59 11.73 4.32 -10.61
CA ASN A 59 11.90 3.13 -9.76
C ASN A 59 12.22 3.49 -8.30
N GLU A 60 13.09 4.49 -8.13
CA GLU A 60 13.57 4.99 -6.84
C GLU A 60 12.41 5.50 -5.96
N ASN A 61 11.34 5.99 -6.58
CA ASN A 61 10.24 6.66 -5.90
C ASN A 61 9.03 5.77 -5.61
N ILE A 62 8.96 4.56 -6.17
CA ILE A 62 7.82 3.63 -5.97
C ILE A 62 7.64 3.28 -4.48
N ILE A 63 8.74 3.06 -3.77
CA ILE A 63 8.71 2.76 -2.33
C ILE A 63 8.33 3.98 -1.50
N GLU A 64 8.68 5.17 -1.94
CA GLU A 64 8.25 6.40 -1.27
C GLU A 64 6.75 6.64 -1.41
N PHE A 65 6.17 6.35 -2.58
CA PHE A 65 4.71 6.38 -2.76
C PHE A 65 3.99 5.35 -1.88
N LEU A 66 4.55 4.15 -1.76
CA LEU A 66 4.00 3.12 -0.86
C LEU A 66 3.99 3.59 0.60
N LYS A 67 5.09 4.18 1.07
CA LYS A 67 5.15 4.76 2.43
C LYS A 67 4.09 5.83 2.66
N TYR A 68 3.90 6.70 1.68
CA TYR A 68 2.88 7.74 1.75
C TYR A 68 1.48 7.14 1.86
N ASP A 69 1.14 6.17 1.02
CA ASP A 69 -0.18 5.54 1.05
C ASP A 69 -0.44 4.81 2.38
N ILE A 70 0.57 4.13 2.93
CA ILE A 70 0.52 3.52 4.27
C ILE A 70 0.28 4.60 5.34
N LEU A 71 1.00 5.72 5.28
CA LEU A 71 0.86 6.83 6.23
C LEU A 71 -0.55 7.41 6.22
N VAL A 72 -1.12 7.62 5.02
CA VAL A 72 -2.49 8.12 4.88
C VAL A 72 -3.49 7.11 5.47
N GLU A 73 -3.30 5.81 5.24
CA GLU A 73 -4.14 4.78 5.88
C GLU A 73 -4.07 4.80 7.40
N LEU A 74 -2.86 4.92 7.97
CA LEU A 74 -2.68 5.02 9.42
C LEU A 74 -3.46 6.21 9.99
N LEU A 75 -3.37 7.37 9.36
CA LEU A 75 -4.04 8.59 9.80
C LEU A 75 -5.56 8.53 9.65
N LYS A 76 -6.07 7.87 8.59
CA LYS A 76 -7.51 7.63 8.43
C LYS A 76 -8.07 6.79 9.56
N LYS A 77 -7.36 5.72 9.93
CA LYS A 77 -7.77 4.80 10.99
C LYS A 77 -7.65 5.41 12.38
N ASN A 78 -6.59 6.18 12.60
CA ASN A 78 -6.33 6.81 13.88
C ASN A 78 -5.57 8.13 13.68
N LYS A 79 -6.33 9.22 13.62
CA LYS A 79 -5.81 10.58 13.41
C LYS A 79 -4.74 11.00 14.42
N ASN A 80 -4.78 10.43 15.62
CA ASN A 80 -3.88 10.74 16.73
C ASN A 80 -2.80 9.65 16.95
N ILE A 81 -2.66 8.68 16.03
CA ILE A 81 -1.65 7.63 16.18
C ILE A 81 -0.23 8.19 16.16
N ILE A 82 -0.10 9.30 15.44
CA ILE A 82 1.03 10.20 15.37
C ILE A 82 0.77 11.30 16.42
N GLN A 83 1.28 11.13 17.65
CA GLN A 83 1.02 12.06 18.76
C GLN A 83 2.09 13.15 18.84
N LYS A 84 1.74 14.37 19.25
CA LYS A 84 2.69 15.47 19.47
C LYS A 84 3.97 15.13 20.23
N ASN A 85 3.99 14.08 21.07
CA ASN A 85 5.13 13.65 21.90
C ASN A 85 5.94 12.49 21.27
N ASP A 86 5.41 11.85 20.22
CA ASP A 86 6.17 10.96 19.34
C ASP A 86 7.18 11.78 18.47
N TYR A 87 7.32 13.08 18.78
CA TYR A 87 7.60 14.20 17.90
C TYR A 87 8.02 15.42 18.78
N GLY A 88 8.93 16.28 18.35
CA GLY A 88 8.92 17.70 18.74
C GLY A 88 8.04 18.52 17.78
N ASN A 89 7.09 17.85 17.10
CA ASN A 89 6.97 17.91 15.65
C ASN A 89 5.53 17.67 15.14
N LEU A 90 4.59 18.60 15.37
CA LEU A 90 3.51 18.77 14.38
C LEU A 90 4.07 19.27 13.05
N ILE A 91 5.13 20.07 13.18
CA ILE A 91 5.96 20.56 12.12
C ILE A 91 6.49 19.38 11.29
N ASP A 92 7.04 18.29 11.85
CA ASP A 92 7.65 17.22 11.01
C ASP A 92 6.70 16.32 10.22
N LEU A 93 5.45 16.07 10.58
CA LEU A 93 4.57 15.30 9.68
C LEU A 93 4.32 16.09 8.39
N GLN A 94 3.99 17.37 8.56
CA GLN A 94 3.75 18.28 7.47
C GLN A 94 5.07 18.57 6.72
N ARG A 95 6.23 18.50 7.41
CA ARG A 95 7.61 18.62 6.86
C ARG A 95 8.08 17.40 6.12
N LEU A 96 7.72 16.20 6.56
CA LEU A 96 7.99 14.95 5.86
C LEU A 96 7.15 14.90 4.58
N LEU A 97 5.88 15.30 4.67
CA LEU A 97 5.04 15.52 3.51
C LEU A 97 5.59 16.63 2.59
N TYR A 98 6.22 17.68 3.14
CA TYR A 98 6.77 18.80 2.39
C TYR A 98 8.12 18.48 1.76
N LEU A 99 9.04 17.79 2.43
CA LEU A 99 10.34 17.35 1.90
C LEU A 99 10.12 16.32 0.79
N TRP A 100 9.23 15.35 1.04
CA TRP A 100 8.78 14.43 0.01
C TRP A 100 8.07 15.15 -1.14
N GLY A 101 7.22 16.14 -0.84
CA GLY A 101 6.58 17.03 -1.79
C GLY A 101 7.57 17.87 -2.62
N ARG A 102 8.61 18.39 -2.00
CA ARG A 102 9.58 19.29 -2.64
C ARG A 102 10.45 18.53 -3.64
N ASP A 103 10.88 17.33 -3.28
CA ASP A 103 11.80 16.55 -4.10
C ASP A 103 11.06 15.71 -5.17
N ASN A 104 9.78 15.34 -4.96
CA ASN A 104 8.98 14.55 -5.92
C ASN A 104 7.85 15.33 -6.63
N PHE A 105 7.41 16.49 -6.13
CA PHE A 105 6.33 17.29 -6.74
C PHE A 105 6.78 18.58 -7.41
N ALA A 106 8.06 18.99 -7.34
CA ALA A 106 8.53 20.17 -8.07
C ALA A 106 8.31 20.05 -9.60
N GLU A 107 8.40 18.84 -10.16
CA GLU A 107 8.03 18.59 -11.56
C GLU A 107 6.51 18.47 -11.76
N ILE A 108 5.77 17.91 -10.79
CA ILE A 108 4.32 17.73 -10.83
C ILE A 108 3.57 19.08 -10.77
N PHE A 109 4.14 20.07 -10.06
CA PHE A 109 3.57 21.42 -9.95
C PHE A 109 3.99 22.36 -11.09
N LYS A 110 5.13 22.13 -11.75
CA LYS A 110 5.56 22.94 -12.92
C LYS A 110 4.60 22.83 -14.10
N THR A 111 3.81 21.76 -14.18
CA THR A 111 2.81 21.55 -15.24
C THR A 111 1.46 22.22 -15.00
N GLY A 112 1.25 22.95 -13.89
CA GLY A 112 0.03 23.73 -13.69
C GLY A 112 -1.26 22.89 -13.62
N ILE A 113 -1.16 21.62 -13.23
CA ILE A 113 -2.32 20.74 -13.05
C ILE A 113 -2.74 20.79 -11.59
N SER A 114 -3.95 21.30 -11.38
CA SER A 114 -4.73 21.22 -10.14
C SER A 114 -4.55 19.87 -9.43
N LEU A 115 -4.16 19.93 -8.15
CA LEU A 115 -4.45 18.95 -7.09
C LEU A 115 -4.73 17.50 -7.57
N ILE A 116 -3.64 16.78 -7.82
CA ILE A 116 -3.45 15.33 -7.63
C ILE A 116 -4.70 14.44 -7.85
N PRO A 117 -4.87 13.93 -9.08
CA PRO A 117 -5.50 12.64 -9.36
C PRO A 117 -4.53 11.45 -9.18
N LYS A 118 -3.38 11.63 -8.51
CA LYS A 118 -2.27 10.64 -8.43
C LYS A 118 -2.29 9.74 -7.18
N LEU A 119 -3.37 9.74 -6.41
CA LEU A 119 -3.64 8.74 -5.38
C LEU A 119 -4.89 7.98 -5.84
N GLY A 120 -4.94 6.66 -5.73
CA GLY A 120 -6.09 5.86 -6.18
C GLY A 120 -7.34 6.03 -5.31
N ARG A 121 -7.65 7.26 -4.87
CA ARG A 121 -8.64 7.58 -3.81
C ARG A 121 -9.48 8.82 -4.11
N PRO A 122 -10.70 8.93 -3.56
CA PRO A 122 -11.56 10.10 -3.74
C PRO A 122 -11.00 11.39 -3.09
N LEU A 123 -11.11 12.52 -3.79
CA LEU A 123 -10.60 13.86 -3.42
C LEU A 123 -10.96 14.33 -2.01
N LYS A 124 -12.16 14.01 -1.51
CA LYS A 124 -12.64 14.46 -0.19
C LYS A 124 -11.79 13.98 1.00
N ASP A 125 -11.18 12.80 0.88
CA ASP A 125 -10.33 12.22 1.91
C ASP A 125 -8.95 12.91 1.99
N ILE A 126 -8.55 13.52 0.87
CA ILE A 126 -7.27 14.23 0.70
C ILE A 126 -7.41 15.67 1.20
N ILE A 127 -8.56 16.32 0.97
CA ILE A 127 -8.79 17.74 1.28
C ILE A 127 -8.58 18.08 2.78
N GLY A 128 -9.08 17.26 3.70
CA GLY A 128 -8.90 17.50 5.15
C GLY A 128 -7.44 17.37 5.64
N LEU A 129 -6.57 16.70 4.89
CA LEU A 129 -5.13 16.64 5.14
C LEU A 129 -4.39 17.80 4.44
N THR A 130 -4.93 18.31 3.32
CA THR A 130 -4.32 19.40 2.56
C THR A 130 -4.35 20.74 3.29
N GLU A 131 -5.40 21.11 4.02
CA GLU A 131 -5.44 22.42 4.71
C GLU A 131 -4.36 22.55 5.79
N ASN A 132 -4.17 21.50 6.60
CA ASN A 132 -3.10 21.42 7.59
C ASN A 132 -1.70 21.41 6.93
N PHE A 133 -1.58 20.75 5.77
CA PHE A 133 -0.35 20.73 4.98
C PHE A 133 -0.04 22.08 4.31
N TRP A 134 -1.04 22.82 3.85
CA TRP A 134 -0.88 24.14 3.22
C TRP A 134 -0.49 25.22 4.22
N ASN A 135 -1.09 25.20 5.42
CA ASN A 135 -0.72 26.11 6.51
C ASN A 135 0.74 25.88 6.93
N PHE A 136 1.15 24.62 6.99
CA PHE A 136 2.52 24.25 7.28
C PHE A 136 3.56 24.71 6.25
N LYS A 137 3.25 24.55 4.96
CA LYS A 137 4.13 25.00 3.87
C LYS A 137 4.42 26.50 3.98
N LYS A 138 3.40 27.30 4.29
CA LYS A 138 3.53 28.74 4.50
C LYS A 138 4.43 29.09 5.70
N GLU A 139 4.37 28.32 6.78
CA GLU A 139 5.23 28.51 7.97
C GLU A 139 6.70 28.15 7.68
N MET A 140 6.96 27.15 6.83
CA MET A 140 8.31 26.74 6.44
C MET A 140 9.02 27.68 5.46
N GLU A 141 8.28 28.19 4.48
CA GLU A 141 8.78 29.20 3.53
C GLU A 141 9.09 30.54 4.23
N ALA A 142 8.60 30.74 5.46
CA ALA A 142 8.81 31.93 6.27
C ALA A 142 10.07 31.91 7.17
N GLY A 143 10.90 30.86 7.17
CA GLY A 143 12.32 31.00 7.58
C GLY A 143 12.94 30.06 8.62
N GLU A 144 12.32 28.96 9.05
CA GLU A 144 12.99 28.02 9.98
C GLU A 144 13.54 26.77 9.26
N GLN A 145 14.78 26.84 8.76
CA GLN A 145 15.49 25.71 8.14
C GLN A 145 16.27 24.82 9.13
N ASP A 146 16.48 25.24 10.38
CA ASP A 146 17.44 24.60 11.30
C ASP A 146 16.99 23.25 11.95
N PRO A 147 15.71 23.02 12.30
CA PRO A 147 15.31 21.80 13.01
C PRO A 147 15.28 20.52 12.15
N VAL A 148 15.13 20.62 10.82
CA VAL A 148 15.12 19.44 9.91
C VAL A 148 16.47 18.77 9.91
N ASP A 149 17.52 19.55 9.73
CA ASP A 149 18.87 19.01 9.73
C ASP A 149 19.26 18.50 11.11
N LYS A 150 18.68 19.06 12.19
CA LYS A 150 18.86 18.54 13.55
C LYS A 150 18.16 17.21 13.75
N PHE A 151 16.91 17.06 13.32
CA PHE A 151 16.15 15.80 13.38
C PHE A 151 16.81 14.69 12.53
N LEU A 152 17.21 15.02 11.29
CA LEU A 152 17.95 14.10 10.42
C LEU A 152 19.30 13.72 11.04
N ARG A 153 20.01 14.68 11.67
CA ARG A 153 21.25 14.40 12.40
C ARG A 153 21.00 13.56 13.65
N GLU A 154 19.93 13.77 14.40
CA GLU A 154 19.60 12.98 15.59
C GLU A 154 19.18 11.55 15.25
N ILE A 155 18.45 11.35 14.15
CA ILE A 155 18.16 10.01 13.63
C ILE A 155 19.42 9.33 13.10
N ARG A 156 20.23 10.03 12.29
CA ARG A 156 21.51 9.50 11.78
C ARG A 156 22.52 9.19 12.89
N LYS A 157 22.50 9.96 13.99
CA LYS A 157 23.36 9.75 15.17
C LYS A 157 22.97 8.53 16.01
N LYS A 158 21.77 7.98 15.86
CA LYS A 158 21.31 6.81 16.62
C LYS A 158 21.87 5.46 16.13
N ASN A 159 22.86 5.45 15.21
CA ASN A 159 23.47 4.22 14.68
C ASN A 159 22.42 3.17 14.28
N ILE A 160 21.37 3.61 13.59
CA ILE A 160 20.46 2.70 12.90
C ILE A 160 21.11 2.37 11.57
N SER A 161 21.97 1.36 11.61
CA SER A 161 22.53 0.71 10.43
C SER A 161 21.39 0.38 9.45
N GLU A 162 21.48 0.90 8.23
CA GLU A 162 20.77 0.47 7.01
C GLU A 162 19.23 0.63 6.88
N THR A 163 18.48 1.10 7.87
CA THR A 163 17.02 1.25 7.72
C THR A 163 16.56 2.71 7.62
N ASP A 164 15.87 3.02 6.52
CA ASP A 164 15.18 4.29 6.28
C ASP A 164 14.29 4.72 7.48
N PRO A 165 14.51 5.92 8.07
CA PRO A 165 13.79 6.41 9.25
C PRO A 165 12.27 6.41 9.14
N ILE A 166 11.76 6.66 7.93
CA ILE A 166 10.32 6.71 7.67
C ILE A 166 9.73 5.33 7.76
N SER A 167 10.42 4.33 7.21
CA SER A 167 9.98 2.94 7.30
C SER A 167 9.95 2.44 8.75
N GLU A 168 10.94 2.81 9.57
CA GLU A 168 10.96 2.45 10.99
C GLU A 168 9.84 3.13 11.79
N LEU A 169 9.58 4.42 11.51
CA LEU A 169 8.43 5.12 12.07
C LEU A 169 7.12 4.41 11.69
N LEU A 170 6.90 4.13 10.40
CA LEU A 170 5.69 3.47 9.91
C LEU A 170 5.51 2.12 10.58
N LYS A 171 6.57 1.32 10.66
CA LYS A 171 6.58 0.03 11.38
C LYS A 171 6.08 0.20 12.82
N GLN A 172 6.66 1.12 13.59
CA GLN A 172 6.24 1.35 14.98
C GLN A 172 4.77 1.77 15.09
N LYS A 173 4.28 2.59 14.15
CA LYS A 173 2.87 3.01 14.13
C LYS A 173 1.92 1.90 13.69
N ILE A 174 2.31 1.06 12.73
CA ILE A 174 1.55 -0.13 12.34
C ILE A 174 1.43 -1.10 13.52
N GLU A 175 2.52 -1.37 14.23
CA GLU A 175 2.52 -2.22 15.44
C GLU A 175 1.58 -1.66 16.52
N LYS A 176 1.66 -0.34 16.78
CA LYS A 176 0.76 0.35 17.72
C LYS A 176 -0.70 0.28 17.28
N GLN A 177 -0.97 0.37 15.98
CA GLN A 177 -2.33 0.30 15.42
C GLN A 177 -2.90 -1.12 15.52
N LYS A 178 -2.13 -2.13 15.10
CA LYS A 178 -2.60 -3.53 15.04
C LYS A 178 -2.76 -4.13 16.44
N LYS A 179 -1.98 -3.69 17.44
CA LYS A 179 -1.98 -4.23 18.80
C LYS A 179 -1.73 -5.75 18.79
N LYS A 180 -2.76 -6.55 19.04
CA LYS A 180 -2.72 -8.03 19.04
C LYS A 180 -3.24 -8.65 17.74
N LYS A 181 -3.80 -7.84 16.83
CA LYS A 181 -4.32 -8.27 15.53
C LYS A 181 -3.18 -8.52 14.56
N GLN A 182 -3.46 -9.27 13.50
CA GLN A 182 -2.56 -9.40 12.37
C GLN A 182 -2.70 -8.19 11.43
N SER A 183 -1.59 -7.54 11.09
CA SER A 183 -1.57 -6.46 10.10
C SER A 183 -1.58 -7.03 8.68
N VAL A 184 -2.46 -6.50 7.83
CA VAL A 184 -2.62 -6.97 6.44
C VAL A 184 -2.46 -5.80 5.49
N LEU A 185 -1.49 -5.84 4.58
CA LEU A 185 -1.35 -4.87 3.50
C LEU A 185 -2.02 -5.40 2.25
N ILE A 186 -3.00 -4.67 1.71
CA ILE A 186 -3.72 -5.03 0.48
C ILE A 186 -3.32 -4.04 -0.61
N LEU A 187 -2.78 -4.56 -1.72
CA LEU A 187 -2.41 -3.81 -2.90
C LEU A 187 -3.40 -4.17 -4.02
N ASP A 188 -4.39 -3.31 -4.24
CA ASP A 188 -5.52 -3.57 -5.14
C ASP A 188 -5.50 -2.73 -6.41
N ASP A 189 -6.29 -3.15 -7.41
CA ASP A 189 -6.40 -2.56 -8.75
C ASP A 189 -5.05 -2.47 -9.50
N LEU A 190 -4.10 -3.35 -9.20
CA LEU A 190 -2.81 -3.35 -9.88
C LEU A 190 -2.94 -3.60 -11.38
N GLU A 191 -3.95 -4.34 -11.83
CA GLU A 191 -4.22 -4.56 -13.25
C GLU A 191 -4.62 -3.29 -14.02
N ARG A 192 -4.90 -2.18 -13.34
CA ARG A 192 -5.13 -0.86 -13.96
C ARG A 192 -3.85 -0.08 -14.24
N VAL A 193 -2.72 -0.53 -13.68
CA VAL A 193 -1.40 0.00 -14.00
C VAL A 193 -1.08 -0.32 -15.45
N ASP A 194 -0.46 0.63 -16.13
CA ASP A 194 0.02 0.46 -17.50
C ASP A 194 0.80 -0.86 -17.64
N PRO A 195 0.45 -1.71 -18.62
CA PRO A 195 1.17 -2.95 -18.92
C PRO A 195 2.70 -2.82 -18.98
N GLU A 196 3.21 -1.66 -19.39
CA GLU A 196 4.64 -1.39 -19.46
C GLU A 196 5.30 -1.32 -18.07
N HIS A 197 4.53 -0.92 -17.05
CA HIS A 197 5.03 -0.62 -15.70
C HIS A 197 4.58 -1.61 -14.62
N ILE A 198 3.57 -2.44 -14.88
CA ILE A 198 2.98 -3.32 -13.87
C ILE A 198 3.98 -4.30 -13.24
N PHE A 199 4.76 -5.02 -14.06
CA PHE A 199 5.76 -5.96 -13.55
C PHE A 199 6.92 -5.28 -12.84
N ARG A 200 7.25 -4.05 -13.22
CA ARG A 200 8.25 -3.22 -12.56
C ARG A 200 7.79 -2.86 -11.14
N ILE A 201 6.55 -2.40 -10.99
CA ILE A 201 5.96 -2.06 -9.70
C ILE A 201 5.85 -3.29 -8.79
N ILE A 202 5.33 -4.41 -9.32
CA ILE A 202 5.24 -5.67 -8.57
C ILE A 202 6.64 -6.13 -8.13
N ASN A 203 7.64 -6.16 -9.03
CA ASN A 203 9.01 -6.54 -8.68
C ASN A 203 9.59 -5.67 -7.55
N ILE A 204 9.41 -4.35 -7.61
CA ILE A 204 9.92 -3.43 -6.58
C ILE A 204 9.22 -3.71 -5.23
N PHE A 205 7.89 -3.85 -5.22
CA PHE A 205 7.18 -4.19 -3.99
C PHE A 205 7.71 -5.48 -3.38
N PHE A 206 7.84 -6.56 -4.14
CA PHE A 206 8.30 -7.82 -3.60
C PHE A 206 9.77 -7.80 -3.19
N ALA A 207 10.64 -7.03 -3.85
CA ALA A 207 12.02 -6.85 -3.40
C ALA A 207 12.13 -6.19 -2.01
N HIS A 208 11.18 -5.33 -1.65
CA HIS A 208 11.16 -4.59 -0.38
C HIS A 208 10.23 -5.18 0.68
N LEU A 209 9.33 -6.09 0.29
CA LEU A 209 8.34 -6.70 1.16
C LEU A 209 8.57 -8.20 1.40
N ASP A 210 9.48 -8.87 0.68
CA ASP A 210 9.78 -10.29 0.88
C ASP A 210 10.52 -10.53 2.21
N SER A 211 9.83 -11.17 3.15
CA SER A 211 10.35 -11.57 4.46
C SER A 211 11.35 -12.74 4.42
N ARG A 212 11.55 -13.40 3.27
CA ARG A 212 12.53 -14.50 3.10
C ARG A 212 13.94 -13.99 2.84
N ASN A 213 14.10 -12.71 2.49
CA ASN A 213 15.41 -12.10 2.45
C ASN A 213 15.88 -11.92 3.90
N LYS A 214 16.74 -12.83 4.39
CA LYS A 214 17.33 -12.75 5.74
C LYS A 214 18.10 -11.43 5.97
N GLU A 215 18.47 -10.75 4.89
CA GLU A 215 19.15 -9.45 4.90
C GLU A 215 18.17 -8.26 4.97
N ILE A 216 16.94 -8.39 4.46
CA ILE A 216 15.93 -7.32 4.45
C ILE A 216 14.56 -7.94 4.79
N PRO A 217 14.19 -8.08 6.07
CA PRO A 217 12.83 -8.45 6.45
C PRO A 217 11.83 -7.43 5.88
N ASN A 218 10.57 -7.83 5.66
CA ASN A 218 9.49 -6.95 5.20
C ASN A 218 9.64 -5.56 5.83
N LYS A 219 9.97 -4.55 5.01
CA LYS A 219 10.45 -3.25 5.47
C LYS A 219 9.47 -2.54 6.42
N PHE A 220 8.18 -2.86 6.30
CA PHE A 220 7.10 -2.31 7.13
C PHE A 220 6.51 -3.32 8.14
N TYR A 221 6.98 -4.57 8.14
CA TYR A 221 6.56 -5.65 9.05
C TYR A 221 5.04 -5.91 9.08
N PHE A 222 4.39 -5.89 7.91
CA PHE A 222 3.06 -6.47 7.76
C PHE A 222 3.10 -7.99 7.96
N ASP A 223 2.16 -8.54 8.73
CA ASP A 223 2.05 -9.98 8.96
C ASP A 223 1.61 -10.72 7.68
N LYS A 224 0.75 -10.06 6.87
CA LYS A 224 0.31 -10.55 5.56
C LYS A 224 0.30 -9.45 4.51
N ILE A 225 0.61 -9.81 3.28
CA ILE A 225 0.51 -8.94 2.10
C ILE A 225 -0.38 -9.65 1.08
N ILE A 226 -1.39 -8.95 0.59
CA ILE A 226 -2.33 -9.42 -0.41
C ILE A 226 -2.14 -8.59 -1.67
N LEU A 227 -1.71 -9.24 -2.75
CA LEU A 227 -1.71 -8.68 -4.09
C LEU A 227 -3.04 -9.03 -4.75
N VAL A 228 -3.80 -8.03 -5.18
CA VAL A 228 -5.10 -8.25 -5.82
C VAL A 228 -4.96 -7.93 -7.30
N ALA A 229 -5.30 -8.88 -8.15
CA ALA A 229 -5.15 -8.75 -9.60
C ALA A 229 -6.05 -9.71 -10.38
N ASP A 230 -6.12 -9.55 -11.70
CA ASP A 230 -6.54 -10.62 -12.61
C ASP A 230 -5.30 -11.33 -13.15
N VAL A 231 -5.01 -12.53 -12.63
CA VAL A 231 -3.80 -13.28 -12.98
C VAL A 231 -3.79 -13.73 -14.43
N GLN A 232 -4.96 -14.00 -15.03
CA GLN A 232 -5.04 -14.35 -16.46
C GLN A 232 -4.75 -13.14 -17.33
N ASN A 233 -5.21 -11.96 -16.92
CA ASN A 233 -4.83 -10.72 -17.58
C ASN A 233 -3.34 -10.43 -17.44
N LEU A 234 -2.76 -10.58 -16.23
CA LEU A 234 -1.33 -10.44 -16.02
C LEU A 234 -0.51 -11.40 -16.89
N LYS A 235 -0.96 -12.66 -17.00
CA LYS A 235 -0.33 -13.65 -17.88
C LYS A 235 -0.36 -13.22 -19.34
N SER A 236 -1.48 -12.68 -19.80
CA SER A 236 -1.63 -12.17 -21.17
C SER A 236 -0.68 -11.00 -21.44
N ILE A 237 -0.60 -10.05 -20.50
CA ILE A 237 0.34 -8.92 -20.57
C ILE A 237 1.80 -9.41 -20.54
N PHE A 238 2.12 -10.41 -19.72
CA PHE A 238 3.45 -11.00 -19.63
C PHE A 238 3.89 -11.59 -20.97
N HIS A 239 3.07 -12.44 -21.58
CA HIS A 239 3.40 -13.05 -22.86
C HIS A 239 3.45 -12.06 -24.01
N TYR A 240 2.62 -11.00 -23.98
CA TYR A 240 2.74 -9.90 -24.92
C TYR A 240 4.10 -9.18 -24.80
N LYS A 241 4.56 -8.92 -23.57
CA LYS A 241 5.80 -8.18 -23.30
C LYS A 241 7.07 -9.00 -23.49
N TYR A 242 7.08 -10.25 -23.05
CA TYR A 242 8.27 -11.10 -22.98
C TYR A 242 8.29 -12.23 -24.01
N GLY A 243 7.17 -12.48 -24.69
CA GLY A 243 7.00 -13.52 -25.70
C GLY A 243 6.16 -14.70 -25.21
N GLU A 244 5.42 -15.33 -26.11
CA GLU A 244 4.47 -16.41 -25.80
C GLU A 244 5.14 -17.65 -25.15
N GLN A 245 6.38 -17.94 -25.54
CA GLN A 245 7.14 -19.11 -25.05
C GLN A 245 7.82 -18.89 -23.69
N THR A 246 7.61 -17.74 -23.05
CA THR A 246 8.21 -17.45 -21.74
C THR A 246 7.44 -18.11 -20.60
N ASP A 247 8.14 -18.57 -19.57
CA ASP A 247 7.50 -19.24 -18.42
C ASP A 247 6.91 -18.22 -17.44
N PHE A 248 5.62 -17.93 -17.60
CA PHE A 248 4.88 -17.06 -16.68
C PHE A 248 4.86 -17.61 -15.26
N ASN A 249 4.63 -18.91 -15.07
CA ASN A 249 4.46 -19.49 -13.73
C ASN A 249 5.79 -19.42 -12.97
N GLY A 250 6.91 -19.81 -13.61
CA GLY A 250 8.23 -19.69 -13.02
C GLY A 250 8.60 -18.26 -12.62
N TYR A 251 8.15 -17.25 -13.38
CA TYR A 251 8.33 -15.84 -13.02
C TYR A 251 7.40 -15.41 -11.86
N PHE A 252 6.14 -15.84 -11.88
CA PHE A 252 5.09 -15.32 -11.00
C PHE A 252 5.02 -16.00 -9.62
N ASP A 253 5.48 -17.25 -9.51
CA ASP A 253 5.45 -18.04 -8.27
C ASP A 253 6.22 -17.38 -7.11
N LYS A 254 7.14 -16.45 -7.41
CA LYS A 254 7.85 -15.67 -6.38
C LYS A 254 6.96 -14.67 -5.64
N PHE A 255 5.78 -14.35 -6.17
CA PHE A 255 4.87 -13.31 -5.64
C PHE A 255 3.82 -13.83 -4.65
N PHE A 256 3.78 -15.12 -4.35
CA PHE A 256 2.93 -15.66 -3.30
C PHE A 256 3.67 -16.74 -2.51
N SER A 257 3.09 -17.17 -1.39
CA SER A 257 3.74 -18.12 -0.46
C SER A 257 3.24 -19.56 -0.62
N VAL A 258 1.96 -19.75 -0.96
CA VAL A 258 1.34 -21.08 -1.04
C VAL A 258 0.74 -21.31 -2.42
N GLU A 259 -0.40 -20.68 -2.70
CA GLU A 259 -1.09 -20.79 -3.96
C GLU A 259 -1.87 -19.50 -4.24
N VAL A 260 -2.34 -19.36 -5.47
CA VAL A 260 -3.19 -18.25 -5.88
C VAL A 260 -4.62 -18.51 -5.40
N PHE A 261 -5.18 -17.60 -4.60
CA PHE A 261 -6.59 -17.67 -4.23
C PHE A 261 -7.46 -17.21 -5.41
N GLN A 262 -8.28 -18.11 -5.96
CA GLN A 262 -9.17 -17.82 -7.09
C GLN A 262 -10.55 -17.37 -6.61
N PHE A 263 -10.80 -16.07 -6.70
CA PHE A 263 -12.09 -15.47 -6.42
C PHE A 263 -13.02 -15.54 -7.63
N LYS A 264 -14.23 -16.08 -7.41
CA LYS A 264 -15.32 -16.16 -8.39
C LYS A 264 -16.58 -15.61 -7.74
N ASN A 265 -17.31 -14.73 -8.43
CA ASN A 265 -18.47 -14.03 -7.84
C ASN A 265 -19.81 -14.71 -8.13
N GLU A 266 -19.80 -15.90 -8.74
CA GLU A 266 -21.00 -16.62 -9.19
C GLU A 266 -21.99 -16.89 -8.03
N GLU A 267 -21.50 -17.20 -6.82
CA GLU A 267 -22.39 -17.45 -5.68
C GLU A 267 -22.97 -16.17 -5.04
N ILE A 268 -22.24 -15.04 -5.06
CA ILE A 268 -22.73 -13.76 -4.48
C ILE A 268 -23.83 -13.18 -5.36
N ILE A 269 -23.65 -13.23 -6.69
CA ILE A 269 -24.68 -12.80 -7.66
C ILE A 269 -25.96 -13.63 -7.46
N THR A 270 -25.83 -14.94 -7.28
CA THR A 270 -26.99 -15.82 -7.08
C THR A 270 -27.75 -15.46 -5.80
N LYS A 271 -27.06 -15.24 -4.67
CA LYS A 271 -27.71 -14.82 -3.41
C LYS A 271 -28.41 -13.46 -3.50
N VAL A 272 -27.80 -12.48 -4.18
CA VAL A 272 -28.41 -11.15 -4.36
C VAL A 272 -29.63 -11.23 -5.26
N ILE A 273 -29.58 -12.04 -6.32
CA ILE A 273 -30.73 -12.31 -7.19
C ILE A 273 -31.84 -12.99 -6.40
N ASP A 274 -31.53 -14.01 -5.59
CA ASP A 274 -32.52 -14.72 -4.78
C ASP A 274 -33.20 -13.79 -3.76
N GLN A 275 -32.47 -12.83 -3.17
CA GLN A 275 -33.03 -11.82 -2.25
C GLN A 275 -33.87 -10.74 -2.94
N ILE A 276 -33.62 -10.45 -4.22
CA ILE A 276 -34.40 -9.49 -5.01
C ILE A 276 -35.66 -10.14 -5.56
N ILE A 277 -35.62 -11.44 -5.83
CA ILE A 277 -36.74 -12.21 -6.40
C ILE A 277 -37.66 -12.80 -5.31
N SER A 278 -37.19 -12.91 -4.05
CA SER A 278 -38.00 -13.31 -2.87
C SER A 278 -38.79 -12.14 -2.28
#